data_AF-A0A7J8P377-F1
#
_entry.id   AF-A0A7J8P377-F1
#
_cell.length_a   1.000
_cell.length_b   1.000
_cell.length_c   1.000
_cell.angle_alpha   90.00
_cell.angle_beta   90.00
_cell.angle_gamma   90.00
#
_symmetry.space_group_name_H-M   'P 1'
#
loop_
_entity.id
_entity.type
_entity.pdbx_description
1 polymer ?
#
loop_
_entity_poly.entity_id
_entity_poly.type
_entity_poly.pdbx_seq_one_letter_code
_entity_poly.pdbx_strand_id
1 'polypeptide(L)'
;MVGDEMIRGISGGQKKRVTTGEMLVGPARALFMDEISTGLDSSTTFQIVNSLRQSIHILNGTALISLLQPAPETYQLFDDVILLSDGQIVYQGPRENVLDFFKYMGFKCPKRKGVADFLQEVTSKKDQEQYWTRIDEPYSFISVKEFAEAFQSFHIGQKLGDDLAIPFDKSKSHPDALSKDKYGVPKKELLKACLSRELLLMKRNLFVYVFKMFQLIFIGFITVTIFLRIEMHRDTITDGGIFMGALFFILVTVMFNGFAELTLTILKLP
;
A
#
# COMPACT_ATOMS: atom_id res chain seq x y z
N MET A 1 -10.84 14.75 -9.02
CA MET A 1 -10.33 14.85 -7.63
C MET A 1 -10.20 13.42 -7.12
N VAL A 2 -9.12 13.06 -6.44
CA VAL A 2 -9.07 11.77 -5.73
C VAL A 2 -10.06 11.89 -4.57
N GLY A 3 -11.14 11.12 -4.62
CA GLY A 3 -12.21 11.17 -3.62
C GLY A 3 -11.90 10.29 -2.41
N ASP A 4 -12.74 10.39 -1.40
CA ASP A 4 -12.77 9.52 -0.23
C ASP A 4 -14.08 8.72 -0.20
N GLU A 5 -14.37 8.01 0.90
CA GLU A 5 -15.59 7.21 1.04
C GLU A 5 -16.87 8.07 1.04
N MET A 6 -16.76 9.34 1.44
CA MET A 6 -17.89 10.26 1.61
C MET A 6 -18.09 11.19 0.39
N ILE A 7 -17.01 11.45 -0.36
CA ILE A 7 -16.96 12.36 -1.50
C ILE A 7 -16.51 11.58 -2.73
N ARG A 8 -17.46 11.37 -3.63
CA ARG A 8 -17.23 10.66 -4.90
C ARG A 8 -16.16 11.38 -5.73
N GLY A 9 -15.08 10.67 -6.05
CA GLY A 9 -14.00 11.15 -6.89
C GLY A 9 -13.78 10.27 -8.12
N ILE A 10 -12.52 10.13 -8.51
CA ILE A 10 -12.09 9.15 -9.54
C ILE A 10 -12.44 7.72 -9.12
N SER A 11 -12.56 6.81 -10.09
CA SER A 11 -12.87 5.40 -9.80
C SER A 11 -11.77 4.72 -8.99
N GLY A 12 -12.07 3.60 -8.33
CA GLY A 12 -11.07 2.81 -7.58
C GLY A 12 -9.85 2.44 -8.44
N GLY A 13 -10.09 2.00 -9.68
CA GLY A 13 -9.02 1.71 -10.65
C GLY A 13 -8.19 2.93 -11.02
N GLN A 14 -8.80 4.10 -11.18
CA GLN A 14 -8.07 5.35 -11.41
C GLN A 14 -7.25 5.75 -10.19
N LYS A 15 -7.78 5.58 -8.96
CA LYS A 15 -7.04 5.83 -7.72
C LYS A 15 -5.82 4.93 -7.61
N LYS A 16 -5.95 3.64 -7.91
CA LYS A 16 -4.81 2.71 -7.92
C LYS A 16 -3.75 3.10 -8.96
N ARG A 17 -4.15 3.49 -10.19
CA ARG A 17 -3.22 4.01 -11.21
C ARG A 17 -2.45 5.24 -10.72
N VAL A 18 -3.11 6.16 -10.00
CA VAL A 18 -2.44 7.34 -9.42
C VAL A 18 -1.43 6.92 -8.35
N THR A 19 -1.80 6.01 -7.44
CA THR A 19 -0.88 5.49 -6.40
C THR A 19 0.31 4.76 -7.02
N THR A 20 0.07 3.92 -8.04
CA THR A 20 1.16 3.27 -8.79
C THR A 20 2.06 4.30 -9.46
N GLY A 21 1.48 5.33 -10.08
CA GLY A 21 2.24 6.43 -10.68
C GLY A 21 3.10 7.17 -9.65
N GLU A 22 2.56 7.46 -8.46
CA GLU A 22 3.29 8.07 -7.35
C GLU A 22 4.49 7.20 -6.92
N MET A 23 4.31 5.88 -6.81
CA MET A 23 5.40 4.95 -6.46
C MET A 23 6.48 4.84 -7.56
N LEU A 24 6.10 4.98 -8.83
CA LEU A 24 7.03 4.97 -9.96
C LEU A 24 7.83 6.27 -10.05
N VAL A 25 7.36 7.37 -9.44
CA VAL A 25 8.08 8.63 -9.40
C VAL A 25 9.22 8.53 -8.39
N GLY A 26 10.43 8.34 -8.91
CA GLY A 26 11.65 8.37 -8.12
C GLY A 26 12.76 7.51 -8.73
N PRO A 27 13.94 7.47 -8.09
CA PRO A 27 15.05 6.64 -8.54
C PRO A 27 14.90 5.15 -8.17
N ALA A 28 13.70 4.71 -7.73
CA ALA A 28 13.47 3.36 -7.26
C ALA A 28 13.58 2.36 -8.43
N ARG A 29 14.60 1.48 -8.36
CA ARG A 29 14.78 0.39 -9.33
C ARG A 29 14.14 -0.92 -8.89
N ALA A 30 13.79 -1.05 -7.61
CA ALA A 30 13.09 -2.22 -7.08
C ALA A 30 11.72 -1.79 -6.54
N LEU A 31 10.66 -2.41 -7.06
CA LEU A 31 9.28 -2.13 -6.70
C LEU A 31 8.67 -3.35 -6.00
N PHE A 32 8.09 -3.13 -4.83
CA PHE A 32 7.37 -4.15 -4.09
C PHE A 32 5.91 -3.76 -4.03
N MET A 33 5.05 -4.60 -4.57
CA MET A 33 3.64 -4.28 -4.72
C MET A 33 2.79 -5.40 -4.15
N ASP A 34 2.01 -5.05 -3.12
CA ASP A 34 1.10 -5.97 -2.46
C ASP A 34 -0.34 -5.70 -2.88
N GLU A 35 -1.10 -6.75 -3.15
CA GLU A 35 -2.54 -6.71 -3.43
C GLU A 35 -2.96 -5.65 -4.46
N ILE A 36 -2.28 -5.60 -5.60
CA ILE A 36 -2.56 -4.57 -6.61
C ILE A 36 -3.87 -4.78 -7.37
N SER A 37 -4.40 -6.01 -7.38
CA SER A 37 -5.63 -6.39 -8.05
C SER A 37 -6.89 -6.23 -7.20
N THR A 38 -6.77 -6.04 -5.88
CA THR A 38 -7.92 -5.97 -4.97
C THR A 38 -8.84 -4.80 -5.33
N GLY A 39 -10.12 -5.10 -5.55
CA GLY A 39 -11.13 -4.12 -5.93
C GLY A 39 -11.09 -3.66 -7.40
N LEU A 40 -10.33 -4.35 -8.26
CA LEU A 40 -10.25 -4.08 -9.69
C LEU A 40 -10.88 -5.20 -10.52
N ASP A 41 -11.40 -4.85 -11.69
CA ASP A 41 -11.77 -5.82 -12.71
C ASP A 41 -10.51 -6.41 -13.39
N SER A 42 -10.68 -7.58 -14.01
CA SER A 42 -9.60 -8.30 -14.68
C SER A 42 -8.93 -7.49 -15.81
N SER A 43 -9.71 -6.71 -16.56
CA SER A 43 -9.19 -5.90 -17.66
C SER A 43 -8.33 -4.73 -17.18
N THR A 44 -8.77 -4.04 -16.11
CA THR A 44 -7.98 -2.97 -15.47
C THR A 44 -6.70 -3.53 -14.85
N THR A 45 -6.78 -4.70 -14.20
CA THR A 45 -5.62 -5.36 -13.61
C THR A 45 -4.57 -5.67 -14.68
N PHE A 46 -4.99 -6.27 -15.79
CA PHE A 46 -4.11 -6.54 -16.93
C PHE A 46 -3.42 -5.28 -17.46
N GLN A 47 -4.17 -4.17 -17.63
CA GLN A 47 -3.61 -2.90 -18.09
C GLN A 47 -2.55 -2.35 -17.13
N ILE A 48 -2.80 -2.42 -15.82
CA ILE A 48 -1.85 -1.94 -14.79
C ILE A 48 -0.58 -2.80 -14.81
N VAL A 49 -0.71 -4.12 -14.78
CA VAL A 49 0.44 -5.05 -14.79
C VAL A 49 1.24 -4.91 -16.08
N ASN A 50 0.58 -4.77 -17.23
CA ASN A 50 1.27 -4.56 -18.50
C ASN A 50 2.02 -3.21 -18.52
N SER A 51 1.41 -2.14 -18.01
CA SER A 51 2.06 -0.84 -17.88
C SER A 51 3.30 -0.90 -16.97
N LEU A 52 3.21 -1.64 -15.87
CA LEU A 52 4.33 -1.87 -14.96
C LEU A 52 5.44 -2.65 -15.63
N ARG A 53 5.11 -3.75 -16.29
CA ARG A 53 6.06 -4.57 -17.05
C ARG A 53 6.85 -3.72 -18.06
N GLN A 54 6.17 -2.91 -18.87
CA GLN A 54 6.83 -2.02 -19.83
C GLN A 54 7.76 -1.03 -19.12
N SER A 55 7.30 -0.41 -18.03
CA SER A 55 8.08 0.55 -17.27
C SER A 55 9.36 -0.08 -16.70
N ILE A 56 9.25 -1.30 -16.16
CA ILE A 56 10.37 -2.05 -15.59
C ILE A 56 11.40 -2.40 -16.65
N HIS A 57 10.97 -2.89 -17.82
CA HIS A 57 11.89 -3.21 -18.91
C HIS A 57 12.59 -1.95 -19.48
N ILE A 58 11.89 -0.82 -19.57
CA ILE A 58 12.49 0.45 -20.05
C ILE A 58 13.51 0.99 -19.03
N LEU A 59 13.18 0.92 -17.74
CA LEU A 59 14.00 1.49 -16.66
C LEU A 59 15.06 0.51 -16.14
N ASN A 60 15.11 -0.73 -16.66
CA ASN A 60 15.90 -1.84 -16.13
C ASN A 60 15.71 -2.00 -14.60
N GLY A 61 14.43 -2.01 -14.19
CA GLY A 61 14.04 -2.23 -12.80
C GLY A 61 13.76 -3.71 -12.50
N THR A 62 13.27 -3.96 -11.29
CA THR A 62 12.71 -5.24 -10.85
C THR A 62 11.43 -4.94 -10.09
N ALA A 63 10.37 -5.71 -10.34
CA ALA A 63 9.18 -5.65 -9.49
C ALA A 63 8.81 -7.02 -8.94
N LEU A 64 8.50 -7.04 -7.66
CA LEU A 64 7.88 -8.17 -6.98
C LEU A 64 6.44 -7.80 -6.70
N ILE A 65 5.51 -8.56 -7.26
CA ILE A 65 4.07 -8.29 -7.18
C ILE A 65 3.39 -9.52 -6.58
N SER A 66 2.61 -9.34 -5.51
CA SER A 66 1.69 -10.36 -5.02
C SER A 66 0.35 -10.23 -5.77
N LEU A 67 -0.19 -11.36 -6.23
CA LEU A 67 -1.50 -11.43 -6.89
C LEU A 67 -2.29 -12.59 -6.32
N LEU A 68 -3.54 -12.31 -5.96
CA LEU A 68 -4.52 -13.35 -5.64
C LEU A 68 -5.23 -13.77 -6.93
N GLN A 69 -5.08 -15.04 -7.33
CA GLN A 69 -5.80 -15.68 -8.44
C GLN A 69 -5.85 -14.83 -9.73
N PRO A 70 -4.68 -14.48 -10.31
CA PRO A 70 -4.66 -13.66 -11.52
C PRO A 70 -5.32 -14.38 -12.70
N ALA A 71 -6.03 -13.61 -13.52
CA ALA A 71 -6.53 -14.10 -14.80
C ALA A 71 -5.37 -14.62 -15.68
N PRO A 72 -5.59 -15.64 -16.53
CA PRO A 72 -4.54 -16.26 -17.34
C PRO A 72 -3.72 -15.26 -18.17
N GLU A 73 -4.37 -14.23 -18.72
CA GLU A 73 -3.74 -13.17 -19.51
C GLU A 73 -2.80 -12.32 -18.67
N THR A 74 -3.17 -12.06 -17.40
CA THR A 74 -2.33 -11.31 -16.47
C THR A 74 -1.16 -12.17 -15.98
N TYR A 75 -1.41 -13.44 -15.71
CA TYR A 75 -0.37 -14.39 -15.32
C TYR A 75 0.73 -14.52 -16.39
N GLN A 76 0.36 -14.47 -17.68
CA GLN A 76 1.30 -14.55 -18.80
C GLN A 76 2.26 -13.34 -18.90
N LEU A 77 1.96 -12.22 -18.24
CA LEU A 77 2.83 -11.03 -18.25
C LEU A 77 4.07 -11.20 -17.37
N PHE A 78 4.11 -12.19 -16.48
CA PHE A 78 5.22 -12.40 -15.56
C PHE A 78 6.32 -13.26 -16.17
N ASP A 79 7.57 -12.85 -15.91
CA ASP A 79 8.77 -13.58 -16.31
C ASP A 79 9.03 -14.76 -15.35
N ASP A 80 9.03 -14.48 -14.04
CA ASP A 80 9.23 -15.45 -12.97
C ASP A 80 7.99 -15.58 -12.06
N VAL A 81 7.86 -16.73 -11.40
CA VAL A 81 6.80 -17.03 -10.43
C VAL A 81 7.44 -17.51 -9.13
N ILE A 82 6.94 -16.98 -8.01
CA ILE A 82 7.23 -17.48 -6.67
C ILE A 82 5.92 -18.05 -6.12
N LEU A 83 5.89 -19.36 -5.87
CA LEU A 83 4.78 -20.04 -5.24
C LEU A 83 5.09 -20.26 -3.77
N LEU A 84 4.37 -19.55 -2.90
CA LEU A 84 4.46 -19.67 -1.45
C LEU A 84 3.24 -20.45 -0.94
N SER A 85 3.47 -21.48 -0.11
CA SER A 85 2.42 -22.24 0.58
C SER A 85 2.91 -22.62 1.98
N ASP A 86 2.06 -22.52 3.00
CA ASP A 86 2.39 -22.82 4.41
C ASP A 86 3.75 -22.29 4.90
N GLY A 87 4.12 -21.08 4.46
CA GLY A 87 5.39 -20.41 4.83
C GLY A 87 6.63 -20.96 4.11
N GLN A 88 6.47 -21.82 3.10
CA GLN A 88 7.55 -22.41 2.33
C GLN A 88 7.46 -22.05 0.84
N ILE A 89 8.62 -21.93 0.20
CA ILE A 89 8.73 -21.73 -1.24
C ILE A 89 8.62 -23.11 -1.90
N VAL A 90 7.48 -23.35 -2.53
CA VAL A 90 7.19 -24.57 -3.29
C VAL A 90 7.89 -24.53 -4.65
N TYR A 91 7.97 -23.34 -5.24
CA TYR A 91 8.63 -23.11 -6.52
C TYR A 91 9.08 -21.65 -6.64
N GLN A 92 10.27 -21.44 -7.21
CA GLN A 92 10.78 -20.11 -7.55
C GLN A 92 11.56 -20.17 -8.87
N GLY A 93 11.11 -19.44 -9.89
CA GLY A 93 11.83 -19.35 -11.15
C GLY A 93 10.93 -19.06 -12.35
N PRO A 94 11.41 -19.35 -13.58
CA PRO A 94 10.71 -18.98 -14.80
C PRO A 94 9.31 -19.55 -14.88
N ARG A 95 8.34 -18.71 -15.22
CA ARG A 95 6.92 -19.10 -15.36
C ARG A 95 6.73 -20.31 -16.28
N GLU A 96 7.56 -20.46 -17.31
CA GLU A 96 7.45 -21.53 -18.30
C GLU A 96 7.76 -22.91 -17.72
N ASN A 97 8.66 -22.99 -16.72
CA ASN A 97 9.14 -24.24 -16.15
C ASN A 97 8.30 -24.72 -14.96
N VAL A 98 7.39 -23.90 -14.44
CA VAL A 98 6.57 -24.27 -13.26
C VAL A 98 5.73 -25.53 -13.51
N LEU A 99 5.14 -25.65 -14.71
CA LEU A 99 4.33 -26.82 -15.05
C LEU A 99 5.18 -28.08 -15.18
N ASP A 100 6.45 -27.95 -15.58
CA ASP A 100 7.36 -29.09 -15.70
C ASP A 100 7.83 -29.58 -14.33
N PHE A 101 7.99 -28.68 -13.36
CA PHE A 101 8.21 -29.05 -11.97
C PHE A 101 7.05 -29.89 -11.41
N PHE A 102 5.82 -29.44 -11.59
CA PHE A 102 4.65 -30.20 -11.11
C PHE A 102 4.47 -31.52 -11.87
N LYS A 103 4.78 -31.59 -13.17
CA LYS A 103 4.81 -32.85 -13.92
C LYS A 103 5.87 -33.82 -13.38
N TYR A 104 7.06 -33.33 -13.03
CA TYR A 104 8.10 -34.13 -12.38
C TYR A 104 7.59 -34.75 -11.08
N MET A 105 6.81 -34.00 -10.30
CA MET A 105 6.12 -34.48 -9.09
C MET A 105 4.88 -35.36 -9.34
N GLY A 106 4.50 -35.62 -10.59
CA GLY A 106 3.35 -36.48 -10.95
C GLY A 106 2.01 -35.75 -11.16
N PHE A 107 2.01 -34.42 -11.14
CA PHE A 107 0.81 -33.59 -11.30
C PHE A 107 0.76 -32.91 -12.66
N LYS A 108 -0.44 -32.85 -13.25
CA LYS A 108 -0.64 -32.20 -14.56
C LYS A 108 -1.80 -31.22 -14.54
N CYS A 109 -1.53 -30.00 -14.98
CA CYS A 109 -2.56 -28.99 -15.17
C CYS A 109 -3.53 -29.39 -16.31
N PRO A 110 -4.85 -29.41 -16.08
CA PRO A 110 -5.85 -29.63 -17.14
C PRO A 110 -5.84 -28.50 -18.17
N LYS A 111 -6.15 -28.81 -19.44
CA LYS A 111 -6.13 -27.82 -20.55
C LYS A 111 -7.10 -26.65 -20.39
N ARG A 112 -8.21 -26.84 -19.66
CA ARG A 112 -9.27 -25.83 -19.48
C ARG A 112 -9.09 -25.00 -18.22
N LYS A 113 -8.06 -25.27 -17.41
CA LYS A 113 -7.84 -24.61 -16.13
C LYS A 113 -6.72 -23.58 -16.24
N GLY A 114 -6.87 -22.44 -15.56
CA GLY A 114 -5.82 -21.45 -15.44
C GLY A 114 -4.62 -22.02 -14.68
N VAL A 115 -3.41 -21.72 -15.12
CA VAL A 115 -2.19 -22.18 -14.43
C VAL A 115 -2.14 -21.64 -13.01
N ALA A 116 -2.46 -20.36 -12.80
CA ALA A 116 -2.49 -19.78 -11.46
C ALA A 116 -3.44 -20.50 -10.50
N ASP A 117 -4.65 -20.87 -10.96
CA ASP A 117 -5.63 -21.63 -10.17
C ASP A 117 -5.11 -23.03 -9.84
N PHE A 118 -4.50 -23.70 -10.83
CA PHE A 118 -3.86 -25.00 -10.64
C PHE A 118 -2.75 -24.92 -9.57
N LEU A 119 -1.89 -23.90 -9.61
CA LEU A 119 -0.78 -23.74 -8.67
C LEU A 119 -1.25 -23.54 -7.22
N GLN A 120 -2.40 -22.89 -7.01
CA GLN A 120 -2.97 -22.75 -5.68
C GLN A 120 -3.58 -24.08 -5.20
N GLU A 121 -4.32 -24.77 -6.06
CA GLU A 121 -5.03 -25.99 -5.67
C GLU A 121 -4.13 -27.23 -5.55
N VAL A 122 -3.04 -27.33 -6.31
CA VAL A 122 -2.13 -28.49 -6.26
C VAL A 122 -1.42 -28.61 -4.90
N THR A 123 -1.31 -27.52 -4.15
CA THR A 123 -0.78 -27.52 -2.77
C THR A 123 -1.87 -27.79 -1.71
N SER A 124 -3.16 -27.76 -2.09
CA SER A 124 -4.29 -27.97 -1.19
C SER A 124 -4.57 -29.47 -1.01
N LYS A 125 -4.69 -29.90 0.25
CA LYS A 125 -5.05 -31.30 0.59
C LYS A 125 -6.39 -31.75 -0.02
N LYS A 126 -7.32 -30.83 -0.21
CA LYS A 126 -8.65 -31.12 -0.74
C LYS A 126 -8.64 -31.36 -2.26
N ASP A 127 -7.76 -30.66 -2.97
CA ASP A 127 -7.85 -30.47 -4.42
C ASP A 127 -6.63 -31.06 -5.16
N GLN A 128 -5.65 -31.61 -4.45
CA GLN A 128 -4.43 -32.16 -5.07
C GLN A 128 -4.69 -33.47 -5.86
N GLU A 129 -5.60 -34.33 -5.40
CA GLU A 129 -5.87 -35.65 -6.00
C GLU A 129 -6.34 -35.57 -7.46
N GLN A 130 -7.18 -34.59 -7.81
CA GLN A 130 -7.72 -34.40 -9.16
C GLN A 130 -6.64 -34.09 -10.22
N TYR A 131 -5.42 -33.74 -9.81
CA TYR A 131 -4.31 -33.44 -10.71
C TYR A 131 -3.32 -34.59 -10.87
N TRP A 132 -3.49 -35.67 -10.11
CA TRP A 132 -2.62 -36.83 -10.17
C TRP A 132 -2.72 -37.51 -11.52
N THR A 133 -1.57 -37.83 -12.14
CA THR A 133 -1.54 -38.44 -13.48
C THR A 133 -0.75 -39.73 -13.59
N ARG A 134 -0.09 -40.17 -12.53
CA ARG A 134 0.63 -41.45 -12.54
C ARG A 134 -0.37 -42.58 -12.35
N ILE A 135 -0.66 -43.29 -13.44
CA ILE A 135 -1.65 -44.38 -13.46
C ILE A 135 -1.13 -45.59 -12.66
N ASP A 136 0.19 -45.77 -12.63
CA ASP A 136 0.84 -46.94 -12.02
C ASP A 136 1.07 -46.77 -10.50
N GLU A 137 0.86 -45.58 -9.95
CA GLU A 137 1.12 -45.25 -8.54
C GLU A 137 -0.18 -44.76 -7.87
N PRO A 138 -0.58 -45.33 -6.72
CA PRO A 138 -1.72 -44.82 -5.98
C PRO A 138 -1.42 -43.40 -5.49
N TYR A 139 -2.40 -42.52 -5.60
CA TYR A 139 -2.29 -41.17 -5.08
C TYR A 139 -2.01 -41.18 -3.58
N SER A 140 -1.00 -40.42 -3.16
CA SER A 140 -0.75 -40.07 -1.77
C SER A 140 -0.59 -38.56 -1.70
N PHE A 141 -1.09 -37.97 -0.62
CA PHE A 141 -0.99 -36.53 -0.42
C PHE A 141 0.48 -36.14 -0.23
N ILE A 142 1.00 -35.33 -1.15
CA ILE A 142 2.33 -34.74 -1.10
C ILE A 142 2.22 -33.43 -0.34
N SER A 143 2.92 -33.37 0.78
CA SER A 143 2.99 -32.20 1.64
C SER A 143 3.77 -31.06 0.99
N VAL A 144 3.50 -29.84 1.45
CA VAL A 144 4.23 -28.64 1.03
C VAL A 144 5.75 -28.80 1.26
N LYS A 145 6.14 -29.48 2.34
CA LYS A 145 7.56 -29.77 2.65
C LYS A 145 8.22 -30.64 1.61
N GLU A 146 7.55 -31.71 1.20
CA GLU A 146 8.06 -32.60 0.16
C GLU A 146 8.18 -31.88 -1.19
N PHE A 147 7.25 -30.98 -1.52
CA PHE A 147 7.43 -30.12 -2.69
C PHE A 147 8.65 -29.21 -2.57
N ALA A 148 8.84 -28.55 -1.42
CA ALA A 148 9.97 -27.65 -1.21
C ALA A 148 11.31 -28.40 -1.28
N GLU A 149 11.40 -29.61 -0.71
CA GLU A 149 12.57 -30.49 -0.79
C GLU A 149 12.82 -30.98 -2.23
N ALA A 150 11.75 -31.38 -2.94
CA ALA A 150 11.85 -31.77 -4.34
C ALA A 150 12.28 -30.61 -5.24
N PHE A 151 11.86 -29.38 -4.93
CA PHE A 151 12.28 -28.18 -5.66
C PHE A 151 13.78 -27.95 -5.54
N GLN A 152 14.38 -28.16 -4.36
CA GLN A 152 15.85 -28.09 -4.19
C GLN A 152 16.59 -29.12 -5.04
N SER A 153 15.96 -30.27 -5.31
CA SER A 153 16.53 -31.31 -6.18
C SER A 153 16.24 -31.11 -7.67
N PHE A 154 15.29 -30.22 -7.99
CA PHE A 154 14.92 -29.92 -9.36
C PHE A 154 15.95 -28.97 -10.00
N HIS A 155 16.26 -29.16 -11.29
CA HIS A 155 17.30 -28.40 -11.99
C HIS A 155 17.22 -26.87 -11.84
N ILE A 156 16.02 -26.28 -11.78
CA ILE A 156 15.81 -24.84 -11.54
C ILE A 156 16.18 -24.46 -10.10
N GLY A 157 15.77 -25.26 -9.11
CA GLY A 157 16.09 -25.00 -7.71
C GLY A 157 17.57 -25.21 -7.39
N GLN A 158 18.22 -26.21 -8.01
CA GLN A 158 19.67 -26.41 -7.94
C GLN A 158 20.41 -25.20 -8.50
N LYS A 159 20.07 -24.78 -9.73
CA LYS A 159 20.69 -23.61 -10.38
C LYS A 159 20.50 -22.34 -9.55
N LEU A 160 19.28 -22.13 -9.03
CA LEU A 160 19.00 -20.99 -8.15
C LEU A 160 19.84 -21.05 -6.86
N GLY A 161 19.99 -22.23 -6.27
CA GLY A 161 20.85 -22.45 -5.11
C GLY A 161 22.32 -22.14 -5.40
N ASP A 162 22.83 -22.59 -6.54
CA ASP A 162 24.19 -22.32 -7.00
C ASP A 162 24.42 -20.81 -7.25
N ASP A 163 23.47 -20.16 -7.93
CA ASP A 163 23.52 -18.72 -8.21
C ASP A 163 23.50 -17.88 -6.92
N LEU A 164 22.70 -18.29 -5.93
CA LEU A 164 22.60 -17.62 -4.62
C LEU A 164 23.80 -17.92 -3.70
N ALA A 165 24.47 -19.07 -3.88
CA ALA A 165 25.67 -19.43 -3.12
C ALA A 165 26.88 -18.57 -3.51
N ILE A 166 26.89 -18.03 -4.72
CA ILE A 166 27.94 -17.12 -5.18
C ILE A 166 27.67 -15.72 -4.60
N PRO A 167 28.51 -15.22 -3.67
CA PRO A 167 28.28 -13.91 -3.08
C PRO A 167 28.42 -12.81 -4.13
N PHE A 168 27.48 -11.87 -4.13
CA PHE A 168 27.53 -10.73 -5.05
C PHE A 168 28.77 -9.87 -4.78
N ASP A 169 29.57 -9.65 -5.82
CA ASP A 169 30.75 -8.79 -5.78
C ASP A 169 30.34 -7.31 -5.70
N LYS A 170 30.44 -6.73 -4.50
CA LYS A 170 30.09 -5.33 -4.21
C LYS A 170 30.86 -4.32 -5.06
N SER A 171 32.02 -4.68 -5.63
CA SER A 171 32.78 -3.77 -6.50
C SER A 171 32.06 -3.49 -7.83
N LYS A 172 31.16 -4.39 -8.25
CA LYS A 172 30.33 -4.25 -9.45
C LYS A 172 29.06 -3.44 -9.20
N SER A 173 28.74 -3.10 -7.96
CA SER A 173 27.57 -2.26 -7.65
C SER A 173 27.81 -0.83 -8.13
N HIS A 174 26.86 -0.29 -8.89
CA HIS A 174 26.82 1.15 -9.16
C HIS A 174 26.72 1.91 -7.82
N PRO A 175 27.49 2.99 -7.59
CA PRO A 175 27.49 3.70 -6.31
C PRO A 175 26.10 4.22 -5.90
N ASP A 176 25.26 4.56 -6.89
CA ASP A 176 23.87 4.99 -6.68
C ASP A 176 22.83 3.86 -6.74
N ALA A 177 23.25 2.59 -6.76
CA ALA A 177 22.31 1.46 -6.82
C ALA A 177 21.46 1.33 -5.55
N LEU A 178 22.00 1.74 -4.40
CA LEU A 178 21.32 1.74 -3.11
C LEU A 178 21.36 3.16 -2.53
N SER A 179 20.18 3.72 -2.26
CA SER A 179 20.09 4.99 -1.52
C SER A 179 20.66 4.79 -0.12
N LYS A 180 21.72 5.53 0.21
CA LYS A 180 22.30 5.57 1.55
C LYS A 180 21.53 6.52 2.47
N ASP A 181 20.83 7.46 1.86
CA ASP A 181 20.06 8.48 2.58
C ASP A 181 18.64 7.99 2.83
N LYS A 182 18.17 8.23 4.05
CA LYS A 182 16.79 7.92 4.48
C LYS A 182 15.74 8.80 3.79
N TYR A 183 16.14 10.00 3.35
CA TYR A 183 15.25 10.97 2.72
C TYR A 183 15.87 11.48 1.42
N GLY A 184 15.06 11.56 0.35
CA GLY A 184 15.53 12.04 -0.95
C GLY A 184 15.72 13.57 -1.05
N VAL A 185 15.25 14.33 -0.05
CA VAL A 185 15.30 15.80 -0.03
C VAL A 185 15.53 16.31 1.41
N PRO A 186 16.11 17.51 1.57
CA PRO A 186 16.36 18.09 2.89
C PRO A 186 15.07 18.43 3.64
N LYS A 187 15.11 18.37 4.98
CA LYS A 187 13.95 18.60 5.86
C LYS A 187 13.24 19.94 5.62
N LYS A 188 13.98 20.99 5.23
CA LYS A 188 13.41 22.31 4.94
C LYS A 188 12.52 22.29 3.69
N GLU A 189 12.93 21.56 2.66
CA GLU A 189 12.14 21.41 1.44
C GLU A 189 10.91 20.53 1.68
N LEU A 190 11.05 19.45 2.45
CA LEU A 190 9.91 18.65 2.89
C LEU A 190 8.89 19.50 3.65
N LEU A 191 9.34 20.33 4.60
CA LEU A 191 8.46 21.24 5.34
C LEU A 191 7.76 22.23 4.39
N LYS A 192 8.50 22.83 3.45
CA LYS A 192 7.93 23.75 2.45
C LYS A 192 6.90 23.05 1.55
N ALA A 193 7.19 21.83 1.09
CA ALA A 193 6.28 21.03 0.28
C ALA A 193 5.00 20.67 1.06
N CYS A 194 5.14 20.17 2.29
CA CYS A 194 4.01 19.88 3.17
C CYS A 194 3.16 21.12 3.47
N LEU A 195 3.78 22.26 3.76
CA LEU A 195 3.07 23.52 4.00
C LEU A 195 2.32 23.99 2.76
N SER A 196 2.96 23.93 1.59
CA SER A 196 2.33 24.30 0.32
C SER A 196 1.13 23.41 -0.01
N ARG A 197 1.24 22.10 0.27
CA ARG A 197 0.14 21.14 0.14
C ARG A 197 -1.01 21.48 1.08
N GLU A 198 -0.73 21.74 2.36
CA GLU A 198 -1.77 22.06 3.33
C GLU A 198 -2.46 23.39 3.00
N LEU A 199 -1.72 24.44 2.61
CA LEU A 199 -2.33 25.70 2.16
C LEU A 199 -3.24 25.51 0.95
N LEU A 200 -2.85 24.65 0.00
CA LEU A 200 -3.68 24.32 -1.15
C LEU A 200 -4.95 23.55 -0.74
N LEU A 201 -4.84 22.60 0.19
CA LEU A 201 -5.99 21.86 0.74
C LEU A 201 -6.93 22.79 1.54
N MET A 202 -6.37 23.70 2.36
CA MET A 202 -7.13 24.72 3.09
C MET A 202 -7.89 25.64 2.13
N LYS A 203 -7.25 26.08 1.03
CA LYS A 203 -7.88 26.92 0.01
C LYS A 203 -9.01 26.19 -0.72
N ARG A 204 -8.90 24.87 -0.95
CA ARG A 204 -9.97 24.07 -1.58
C ARG A 204 -11.14 23.84 -0.64
N ASN A 205 -10.88 23.70 0.66
CA ASN A 205 -11.90 23.57 1.71
C ASN A 205 -12.20 24.91 2.41
N LEU A 206 -12.06 26.04 1.68
CA LEU A 206 -12.17 27.39 2.24
C LEU A 206 -13.49 27.61 2.98
N PHE A 207 -14.58 26.99 2.52
CA PHE A 207 -15.89 27.08 3.15
C PHE A 207 -15.88 26.73 4.64
N VAL A 208 -15.22 25.63 5.02
CA VAL A 208 -15.14 25.19 6.42
C VAL A 208 -14.38 26.21 7.27
N TYR A 209 -13.29 26.75 6.74
CA TYR A 209 -12.48 27.74 7.44
C TYR A 209 -13.18 29.09 7.57
N VAL A 210 -13.89 29.55 6.53
CA VAL A 210 -14.69 30.79 6.58
C VAL A 210 -15.82 30.67 7.60
N PHE A 211 -16.53 29.54 7.61
CA PHE A 211 -17.58 29.29 8.60
C PHE A 211 -17.02 29.30 10.02
N LYS A 212 -15.88 28.64 10.26
CA LYS A 212 -15.21 28.67 11.56
C LYS A 212 -14.77 30.07 11.99
N MET A 213 -14.22 30.86 11.06
CA MET A 213 -13.85 32.25 11.35
C MET A 213 -15.07 33.07 11.76
N PHE A 214 -16.20 32.92 11.05
CA PHE A 214 -17.44 33.59 11.43
C PHE A 214 -17.94 33.14 12.80
N GLN A 215 -17.93 31.83 13.08
CA GLN A 215 -18.31 31.27 14.38
C GLN A 215 -17.45 31.83 15.53
N LEU A 216 -16.12 31.92 15.34
CA LEU A 216 -15.21 32.49 16.34
C LEU A 216 -15.46 33.98 16.56
N ILE A 217 -15.70 34.75 15.51
CA ILE A 217 -16.05 36.18 15.62
C ILE A 217 -17.36 36.34 16.38
N PHE A 218 -18.36 35.51 16.09
CA PHE A 218 -19.66 35.55 16.76
C PHE A 218 -19.57 35.22 18.26
N ILE A 219 -18.83 34.16 18.63
CA ILE A 219 -18.61 33.81 20.04
C ILE A 219 -17.76 34.89 20.73
N GLY A 220 -16.75 35.43 20.06
CA GLY A 220 -15.95 36.54 20.56
C GLY A 220 -16.81 37.77 20.83
N PHE A 221 -17.73 38.11 19.92
CA PHE A 221 -18.67 39.21 20.10
C PHE A 221 -19.59 39.00 21.32
N ILE A 222 -20.16 37.81 21.50
CA ILE A 222 -20.96 37.47 22.68
C ILE A 222 -20.13 37.58 23.97
N THR A 223 -18.88 37.11 23.93
CA THR A 223 -17.99 37.18 25.11
C THR A 223 -17.70 38.62 25.48
N VAL A 224 -17.38 39.45 24.48
CA VAL A 224 -17.13 40.87 24.67
C VAL A 224 -18.38 41.56 25.23
N THR A 225 -19.58 41.30 24.72
CA THR A 225 -20.81 41.95 25.23
C THR A 225 -21.17 41.53 26.65
N ILE A 226 -20.93 40.26 27.04
CA ILE A 226 -21.19 39.78 28.42
C ILE A 226 -20.22 40.43 29.42
N PHE A 227 -18.95 40.56 29.05
CA PHE A 227 -17.90 41.08 29.93
C PHE A 227 -17.55 42.56 29.65
N LEU A 228 -18.34 43.26 28.83
CA LEU A 228 -18.14 44.68 28.53
C LEU A 228 -18.48 45.52 29.76
N ARG A 229 -17.49 45.77 30.62
CA ARG A 229 -17.56 46.81 31.65
C ARG A 229 -16.49 47.86 31.39
N ILE A 230 -16.91 49.11 31.29
CA ILE A 230 -16.08 50.27 30.94
C ILE A 230 -15.11 50.63 32.09
N GLU A 231 -15.45 50.28 33.34
CA GLU A 231 -14.56 50.36 34.49
C GLU A 231 -14.65 49.07 35.32
N MET A 232 -13.52 48.37 35.44
CA MET A 232 -13.38 47.22 36.33
C MET A 232 -12.68 47.71 37.61
N HIS A 233 -13.48 48.06 38.62
CA HIS A 233 -12.96 48.45 39.93
C HIS A 233 -12.21 47.26 40.54
N ARG A 234 -11.07 47.50 41.22
CA ARG A 234 -10.18 46.43 41.73
C ARG A 234 -10.26 46.27 43.23
N ASP A 235 -11.27 46.86 43.84
CA ASP A 235 -11.31 47.10 45.28
C ASP A 235 -12.08 45.99 46.04
N THR A 236 -12.80 45.13 45.31
CA THR A 236 -13.72 44.15 45.91
C THR A 236 -13.46 42.70 45.43
N ILE A 237 -13.65 41.72 46.33
CA ILE A 237 -13.51 40.28 46.03
C ILE A 237 -14.44 39.85 44.89
N THR A 238 -15.61 40.49 44.76
CA THR A 238 -16.57 40.25 43.68
C THR A 238 -16.01 40.60 42.30
N ASP A 239 -15.20 41.66 42.18
CA ASP A 239 -14.60 42.07 40.92
C ASP A 239 -13.49 41.09 40.49
N GLY A 240 -12.74 40.57 41.46
CA GLY A 240 -11.81 39.45 41.24
C GLY A 240 -12.50 38.19 40.74
N GLY A 241 -13.69 37.88 41.28
CA GLY A 241 -14.53 36.76 40.83
C GLY A 241 -15.00 36.92 39.38
N ILE A 242 -15.43 38.12 38.99
CA ILE A 242 -15.86 38.42 37.62
C ILE A 242 -14.69 38.28 36.63
N PHE A 243 -13.50 38.77 37.00
CA PHE A 243 -12.30 38.65 36.17
C PHE A 243 -11.86 37.18 35.98
N MET A 244 -11.83 36.40 37.06
CA MET A 244 -11.51 34.97 36.99
C MET A 244 -12.56 34.20 36.19
N GLY A 245 -13.84 34.55 36.31
CA GLY A 245 -14.92 33.99 35.51
C GLY A 245 -14.76 34.27 34.01
N ALA A 246 -14.32 35.48 33.64
CA ALA A 246 -14.04 35.84 32.25
C ALA A 246 -12.87 35.03 31.67
N LEU A 247 -11.75 34.91 32.40
CA LEU A 247 -10.61 34.10 31.99
C LEU A 247 -10.97 32.62 31.84
N PHE A 248 -11.72 32.08 32.80
CA PHE A 248 -12.20 30.70 32.73
C PHE A 248 -13.09 30.47 31.50
N PHE A 249 -14.03 31.37 31.24
CA PHE A 249 -14.91 31.28 30.08
C PHE A 249 -14.14 31.28 28.75
N ILE A 250 -13.17 32.21 28.60
CA ILE A 250 -12.30 32.26 27.41
C ILE A 250 -11.54 30.95 27.23
N LEU A 251 -10.94 30.43 28.30
CA LEU A 251 -10.15 29.20 28.25
C LEU A 251 -11.01 28.00 27.85
N VAL A 252 -12.20 27.87 28.44
CA VAL A 252 -13.17 26.83 28.09
C VAL A 252 -13.59 26.94 26.62
N THR A 253 -13.94 28.14 26.14
CA THR A 253 -14.30 28.37 24.74
C THR A 253 -13.18 28.00 23.76
N VAL A 254 -11.93 28.35 24.07
CA VAL A 254 -10.77 27.99 23.23
C VAL A 254 -10.57 26.48 23.22
N MET A 255 -10.67 25.81 24.37
CA MET A 255 -10.52 24.36 24.46
C MET A 255 -11.59 23.61 23.66
N PHE A 256 -12.87 23.97 23.79
CA PHE A 256 -13.97 23.33 23.06
C PHE A 256 -13.85 23.53 21.54
N ASN A 257 -13.39 24.69 21.08
CA ASN A 257 -13.12 24.92 19.66
C ASN A 257 -11.96 24.04 19.16
N GLY A 258 -10.91 23.85 19.97
CA GLY A 258 -9.80 22.95 19.66
C GLY A 258 -10.25 21.49 19.48
N PHE A 259 -11.19 21.00 20.30
CA PHE A 259 -11.75 19.65 20.15
C PHE A 259 -12.45 19.43 18.80
N ALA A 260 -13.17 20.44 18.29
CA ALA A 260 -13.82 20.36 16.99
C ALA A 260 -12.82 20.32 15.80
N GLU A 261 -11.60 20.85 15.96
CA GLU A 261 -10.52 20.68 14.98
C GLU A 261 -9.87 19.31 15.03
N LEU A 262 -9.81 18.72 16.22
CA LEU A 262 -9.22 17.42 16.43
C LEU A 262 -9.97 16.33 15.64
N THR A 263 -11.31 16.34 15.64
CA THR A 263 -12.12 15.42 14.84
C THR A 263 -11.87 15.56 13.33
N LEU A 264 -11.77 16.80 12.83
CA LEU A 264 -11.46 17.05 11.41
C LEU A 264 -10.04 16.62 11.04
N THR A 265 -9.11 16.70 11.99
CA THR A 265 -7.72 16.25 11.81
C THR A 265 -7.64 14.73 11.80
N ILE A 266 -8.41 14.05 12.67
CA ILE A 266 -8.52 12.59 12.69
C ILE A 266 -9.06 12.06 11.35
N LEU A 267 -10.10 12.70 10.79
CA LEU A 267 -10.65 12.32 9.49
C LEU A 267 -9.65 12.50 8.32
N LYS A 268 -8.59 13.28 8.50
CA LYS A 268 -7.53 13.48 7.51
C LYS A 268 -6.35 12.52 7.70
N LEU A 269 -6.29 11.77 8.80
CA LEU A 269 -5.25 10.77 9.00
C LEU A 269 -5.50 9.59 8.04
N PRO A 270 -4.42 8.98 7.49
CA PRO A 270 -4.53 7.84 6.60
C PRO A 270 -5.12 6.60 7.29
#